data_AF-A0A918QU13-F1
#
_entry.id   AF-A0A918QU13-F1
#
_cell.length_a   1.000
_cell.length_b   1.000
_cell.length_c   1.000
_cell.angle_alpha   90.00
_cell.angle_beta   90.00
_cell.angle_gamma   90.00
#
_symmetry.space_group_name_H-M   'P 1'
#
loop_
_entity.id
_entity.type
_entity.pdbx_description
1 polymer ?
#
loop_
_entity_poly.entity_id
_entity_poly.type
_entity_poly.pdbx_seq_one_letter_code
_entity_poly.pdbx_strand_id
1 'polypeptide(L)' 'MHACPRPHGQLCLALADVNDRIRRLMSQPVTPVNAAERAAQYQRLLEEWGALFQNDVGPTA' A
#
# COMPACT_ATOMS: atom_id res chain seq x y z
N MET A 1 -18.73 -9.95 -4.42
CA MET A 1 -17.50 -10.10 -3.62
C MET A 1 -16.68 -11.20 -4.28
N HIS A 2 -15.72 -10.86 -5.14
CA HIS A 2 -14.92 -11.86 -5.85
C HIS A 2 -13.82 -12.37 -4.92
N ALA A 3 -13.95 -13.62 -4.47
CA ALA A 3 -12.94 -14.32 -3.71
C ALA A 3 -11.76 -14.66 -4.65
N CYS A 4 -10.55 -14.18 -4.32
CA CYS A 4 -9.31 -14.60 -4.96
C CYS A 4 -9.01 -16.06 -4.57
N PRO A 5 -9.04 -17.03 -5.50
CA PRO A 5 -8.77 -18.42 -5.19
C PRO A 5 -7.34 -18.73 -5.65
N ARG A 6 -6.32 -18.53 -4.80
CA ARG A 6 -4.94 -19.09 -4.88
C ARG A 6 -4.03 -18.48 -3.79
N PRO A 7 -2.82 -19.02 -3.52
CA PRO A 7 -1.96 -18.60 -2.39
C PRO A 7 -1.59 -17.11 -2.35
N HIS A 8 -1.84 -16.37 -3.43
CA HIS A 8 -1.75 -14.91 -3.53
C HIS A 8 -2.94 -14.16 -2.88
N GLY A 9 -3.92 -14.87 -2.33
CA GLY A 9 -5.10 -14.25 -1.69
C GLY A 9 -4.73 -13.35 -0.52
N GLN A 10 -3.69 -13.71 0.23
CA GLN A 10 -3.18 -12.90 1.35
C GLN A 10 -2.43 -11.65 0.85
N LEU A 11 -1.66 -11.77 -0.24
CA LEU A 11 -0.99 -10.64 -0.88
C LEU A 11 -2.02 -9.66 -1.49
N CYS A 12 -3.07 -10.17 -2.13
CA CYS A 12 -4.17 -9.34 -2.64
C CYS A 12 -4.86 -8.56 -1.51
N LEU A 13 -5.05 -9.16 -0.34
CA LEU A 13 -5.62 -8.47 0.82
C LEU A 13 -4.68 -7.40 1.38
N ALA A 14 -3.38 -7.71 1.50
CA ALA A 14 -2.37 -6.75 1.95
C ALA A 14 -2.23 -5.55 0.98
N LEU A 15 -2.19 -5.80 -0.32
CA LEU A 15 -2.16 -4.76 -1.34
C LEU A 15 -3.46 -3.94 -1.38
N ALA A 16 -4.61 -4.58 -1.15
CA ALA A 16 -5.89 -3.87 -1.04
C ALA A 16 -5.92 -2.96 0.19
N ASP A 17 -5.37 -3.39 1.33
CA ASP A 17 -5.26 -2.58 2.55
C ASP A 17 -4.36 -1.35 2.32
N VAL A 18 -3.17 -1.53 1.76
CA VAL A 18 -2.24 -0.42 1.48
C VAL A 18 -2.86 0.57 0.49
N ASN A 19 -3.53 0.09 -0.56
CA ASN A 19 -4.25 0.94 -1.51
C ASN A 19 -5.38 1.74 -0.85
N ASP A 20 -6.15 1.11 0.05
CA ASP A 20 -7.22 1.82 0.76
C ASP A 20 -6.66 2.90 1.68
N ARG A 21 -5.55 2.62 2.37
CA ARG A 21 -4.84 3.60 3.21
C ARG A 21 -4.30 4.78 2.39
N ILE A 22 -3.72 4.52 1.21
CA ILE A 22 -3.30 5.58 0.28
C ILE A 22 -4.50 6.41 -0.18
N ARG A 23 -5.62 5.78 -0.55
CA ARG A 23 -6.83 6.50 -0.97
C ARG A 23 -7.40 7.38 0.15
N ARG A 24 -7.42 6.89 1.39
CA ARG A 24 -7.83 7.68 2.56
C ARG A 24 -6.89 8.86 2.79
N LEU A 25 -5.57 8.65 2.71
CA LEU A 25 -4.58 9.71 2.85
C LEU A 25 -4.71 10.77 1.74
N MET A 26 -4.99 10.34 0.51
CA MET A 26 -5.19 11.23 -0.64
C MET A 26 -6.49 12.03 -0.54
N SER A 27 -7.52 11.46 0.10
CA SER A 27 -8.82 12.12 0.32
C SER A 27 -8.79 13.16 1.46
N GLN A 28 -7.73 13.19 2.28
CA GLN A 28 -7.56 14.21 3.31
C GLN A 28 -7.17 15.55 2.69
N PRO A 29 -7.69 16.67 3.23
CA PRO A 29 -7.32 18.00 2.75
C PRO A 29 -5.84 18.27 3.04
N VAL A 30 -5.12 18.73 2.02
CA VAL A 30 -3.74 19.17 2.17
C VAL A 30 -3.74 20.60 2.69
N THR A 31 -3.19 20.78 3.88
CA THR A 31 -2.94 22.10 4.47
C THR A 31 -1.44 22.29 4.65
N PRO A 32 -0.94 23.54 4.74
CA PRO A 32 0.47 23.79 4.98
C PRO A 32 1.01 23.12 6.25
N VAL A 33 0.14 22.90 7.23
CA VAL A 33 0.46 22.30 8.53
C VAL A 33 0.63 20.78 8.43
N ASN A 34 -0.15 20.11 7.58
CA ASN A 34 -0.12 18.64 7.45
C ASN A 34 0.61 18.14 6.20
N ALA A 35 1.05 19.04 5.30
CA ALA A 35 1.66 18.66 4.02
C ALA A 35 2.90 17.78 4.18
N ALA A 36 3.79 18.14 5.12
CA ALA A 36 5.01 17.38 5.40
C ALA A 36 4.70 16.00 6.03
N GLU A 37 3.75 15.95 6.97
CA GLU A 37 3.34 14.71 7.61
C GLU A 37 2.66 13.77 6.59
N ARG A 38 1.78 14.31 5.75
CA ARG A 38 1.10 13.57 4.68
C ARG A 38 2.10 13.03 3.66
N ALA A 39 3.11 13.81 3.28
CA ALA A 39 4.17 13.33 2.39
C ALA A 39 4.97 12.18 3.02
N ALA A 40 5.32 12.29 4.29
CA ALA A 40 6.02 11.22 5.02
C ALA A 40 5.17 9.95 5.15
N GLN A 41 3.87 10.08 5.44
CA GLN A 41 2.94 8.94 5.48
C GLN A 41 2.77 8.29 4.10
N TYR A 42 2.68 9.09 3.03
CA TYR A 42 2.57 8.58 1.67
C TYR A 42 3.82 7.80 1.26
N GLN A 43 5.01 8.34 1.57
CA GLN A 43 6.27 7.65 1.30
C GLN A 43 6.34 6.29 2.02
N ARG A 44 5.99 6.22 3.31
CA ARG A 44 5.95 4.96 4.07
C ARG A 44 5.01 3.92 3.45
N LEU A 45 3.85 4.36 2.95
CA LEU A 45 2.90 3.45 2.29
C LEU A 45 3.44 2.93 0.96
N LEU A 46 4.23 3.72 0.23
CA LEU A 46 4.90 3.25 -0.99
C LEU A 46 6.03 2.25 -0.69
N GLU A 47 6.77 2.45 0.41
CA GLU A 47 7.78 1.49 0.87
C GLU A 47 7.13 0.16 1.28
N GLU A 48 6.01 0.20 2.01
CA GLU A 48 5.22 -0.98 2.38
C GLU A 48 4.68 -1.71 1.14
N TRP A 49 4.17 -0.97 0.16
CA TRP A 49 3.75 -1.52 -1.13
C TRP A 49 4.91 -2.21 -1.87
N GLY A 50 6.08 -1.58 -1.92
CA GLY A 50 7.28 -2.16 -2.53
C GLY A 50 7.78 -3.43 -1.82
N ALA A 51 7.74 -3.46 -0.49
CA ALA A 51 8.13 -4.64 0.30
C ALA A 51 7.19 -5.84 0.07
N LEU A 52 5.89 -5.58 -0.13
CA LEU A 52 4.92 -6.62 -0.50
C LEU A 52 5.24 -7.19 -1.88
N PHE A 53 5.61 -6.36 -2.86
CA PHE A 53 6.03 -6.82 -4.18
C PHE A 53 7.35 -7.60 -4.16
N GLN A 54 8.34 -7.19 -3.35
CA GLN A 54 9.61 -7.93 -3.24
C GLN A 54 9.46 -9.32 -2.60
N ASN A 55 8.46 -9.51 -1.73
CA ASN A 55 8.15 -10.84 -1.19
C ASN A 55 7.44 -11.75 -2.20
N ASP A 56 6.84 -11.19 -3.26
CA ASP A 56 6.19 -11.94 -4.32
C ASP A 56 7.17 -12.30 -5.46
N VAL A 57 8.15 -11.42 -5.73
CA VAL A 57 9.28 -11.70 -6.64
C VAL A 57 10.44 -12.28 -5.82
N GLY A 58 10.33 -13.54 -5.40
CA GLY A 58 11.48 -14.27 -4.87
C GLY A 58 12.66 -14.24 -5.86
N PRO A 59 13.91 -14.34 -5.38
CA PRO A 59 15.06 -14.41 -6.29
C PRO A 59 14.85 -15.57 -7.26
N THR A 60 14.76 -15.26 -8.55
CA THR A 60 14.99 -16.28 -9.58
C THR A 60 16.47 -16.62 -9.50
N ALA A 61 16.76 -17.77 -8.87
CA ALA A 61 17.96 -18.60 -8.92
C ALA A 61 19.32 -17.93 -9.22
#